data_AF-A0A0A6CSW7-F1
#
_entry.id   AF-A0A0A6CSW7-F1
#
_cell.length_a   1.000
_cell.length_b   1.000
_cell.length_c   1.000
_cell.angle_alpha   90.00
_cell.angle_beta   90.00
_cell.angle_gamma   90.00
#
_symmetry.space_group_name_H-M   'P 1'
#
loop_
_entity.id
_entity.type
_entity.pdbx_description
1 polymer ?
#
loop_
_entity_poly.entity_id
_entity_poly.type
_entity_poly.pdbx_seq_one_letter_code
_entity_poly.pdbx_strand_id
1 'polypeptide(L)'
;MAERFWLGLRQLLVAVDQLVYILIAVPIYVVAGGATPSADETISSRVGRAAIKGHRWGLVLEAIIDRLFILLGASPDHCRRNVETAFLGRAPKP
;
A
#
# COMPACT_ATOMS: atom_id res chain seq x y z
N MET A 1 6.25 23.21 14.51
CA MET A 1 5.83 22.04 15.31
C MET A 1 4.75 21.23 14.62
N ALA A 2 3.66 21.85 14.14
CA ALA A 2 2.60 21.15 13.41
C ALA A 2 3.10 20.32 12.21
N GLU A 3 4.01 20.86 11.40
CA GLU A 3 4.57 20.13 10.24
C GLU A 3 5.29 18.82 10.63
N ARG A 4 6.17 18.88 11.65
CA ARG A 4 6.88 17.68 12.16
C ARG A 4 5.91 16.65 12.73
N PHE A 5 4.86 17.10 13.40
CA PHE A 5 3.80 16.22 13.91
C PHE A 5 3.08 15.50 12.77
N TRP A 6 2.65 16.23 11.72
CA TRP A 6 1.98 15.63 10.57
C TRP A 6 2.87 14.68 9.78
N LEU A 7 4.16 14.99 9.64
CA LEU A 7 5.15 14.07 9.05
C LEU A 7 5.25 12.78 9.87
N GLY A 8 5.38 12.87 11.19
CA GLY A 8 5.42 11.71 12.07
C GLY A 8 4.14 10.87 12.01
N LEU A 9 2.98 11.51 12.04
CA LEU A 9 1.69 10.82 11.91
C LEU A 9 1.57 10.10 10.56
N ARG A 10 2.01 10.72 9.46
CA ARG A 10 2.01 10.08 8.14
C ARG A 10 2.89 8.83 8.11
N GLN A 11 4.09 8.89 8.70
CA GLN A 11 4.99 7.73 8.81
C GLN A 11 4.36 6.61 9.64
N LEU A 12 3.68 6.95 10.74
CA LEU A 12 2.95 5.97 11.55
C LEU A 12 1.82 5.29 10.74
N LEU A 13 1.05 6.06 9.97
CA LEU A 13 -0.01 5.52 9.13
C LEU A 13 0.52 4.59 8.03
N VAL A 14 1.66 4.92 7.43
CA VAL A 14 2.35 4.05 6.45
C VAL A 14 2.82 2.75 7.12
N ALA A 15 3.44 2.83 8.30
CA ALA A 15 3.88 1.65 9.03
C ALA A 15 2.71 0.73 9.42
N VAL A 16 1.56 1.30 9.79
CA VAL A 16 0.32 0.53 10.04
C VAL A 16 -0.17 -0.14 8.76
N ASP A 17 -0.20 0.56 7.63
CA ASP A 17 -0.59 -0.01 6.32
C ASP A 17 0.30 -1.21 5.94
N GLN A 18 1.62 -1.05 6.06
CA GLN A 18 2.60 -2.12 5.82
C GLN A 18 2.44 -3.31 6.77
N LEU A 19 2.17 -3.05 8.06
CA LEU A 19 1.93 -4.12 9.03
C LEU A 19 0.67 -4.92 8.67
N VAL A 20 -0.44 -4.24 8.38
CA VAL A 20 -1.69 -4.90 7.99
C VAL A 20 -1.50 -5.69 6.70
N TYR A 21 -0.74 -5.14 5.73
CA TYR A 21 -0.39 -5.86 4.51
C TYR A 21 0.32 -7.18 4.83
N ILE A 22 1.38 -7.16 5.65
CA ILE A 22 2.15 -8.36 6.00
C ILE A 22 1.29 -9.38 6.75
N LEU A 23 0.46 -8.93 7.69
CA LEU A 23 -0.45 -9.81 8.44
C LEU A 23 -1.43 -10.56 7.53
N ILE A 24 -1.77 -10.03 6.37
CA ILE A 24 -2.64 -10.68 5.38
C ILE A 24 -1.83 -11.50 4.36
N ALA A 25 -0.75 -10.92 3.83
CA ALA A 25 -0.01 -11.49 2.72
C ALA A 25 0.83 -12.71 3.13
N VAL A 26 1.39 -12.72 4.34
CA VAL A 26 2.19 -13.86 4.83
C VAL A 26 1.34 -15.13 4.99
N PRO A 27 0.16 -15.11 5.65
CA PRO A 27 -0.70 -16.28 5.70
C PRO A 27 -1.09 -16.81 4.31
N ILE A 28 -1.43 -15.90 3.38
CA ILE A 28 -1.76 -16.29 2.00
C ILE A 28 -0.56 -16.95 1.32
N TYR A 29 0.64 -16.38 1.46
CA TYR A 29 1.86 -16.95 0.89
C TYR A 29 2.18 -18.34 1.47
N VAL A 30 2.03 -18.52 2.78
CA VAL A 30 2.28 -19.82 3.44
C VAL A 30 1.29 -20.89 2.96
N VAL A 31 0.02 -20.53 2.75
CA VAL A 31 -1.03 -21.49 2.39
C VAL A 31 -1.12 -21.74 0.88
N ALA A 32 -1.00 -20.70 0.06
CA ALA A 32 -1.26 -20.73 -1.39
C ALA A 32 -0.02 -20.49 -2.27
N GLY A 33 1.13 -20.15 -1.67
CA GLY A 33 2.35 -19.83 -2.41
C GLY A 33 2.26 -18.50 -3.17
N GLY A 34 3.05 -18.39 -4.25
CA GLY A 34 3.11 -17.21 -5.11
C GLY A 34 4.36 -16.35 -4.90
N ALA A 35 4.25 -15.07 -5.22
CA ALA A 35 5.36 -14.12 -5.04
C ALA A 35 5.59 -13.85 -3.54
N THR A 36 6.86 -13.81 -3.13
CA THR A 36 7.24 -13.50 -1.76
C THR A 36 6.72 -12.11 -1.35
N PRO A 37 5.97 -11.98 -0.25
CA PRO A 37 5.52 -10.68 0.23
C PRO A 37 6.70 -9.84 0.71
N SER A 38 6.63 -8.53 0.50
CA SER A 38 7.62 -7.58 1.02
C SER A 38 7.07 -6.77 2.18
N ALA A 39 7.87 -6.54 3.21
CA ALA A 39 7.52 -5.67 4.34
C ALA A 39 7.39 -4.20 3.94
N ASP A 40 8.10 -3.80 2.89
CA ASP A 40 8.05 -2.43 2.38
C ASP A 40 6.74 -2.15 1.64
N GLU A 41 5.96 -3.18 1.28
CA GLU A 41 4.75 -3.04 0.47
C GLU A 41 3.55 -2.55 1.28
N THR A 42 2.85 -1.55 0.75
CA THR A 42 1.57 -1.05 1.30
C THR A 42 0.34 -1.70 0.65
N ILE A 43 -0.80 -1.77 1.36
CA ILE A 43 -2.06 -2.26 0.77
C ILE A 43 -2.48 -1.34 -0.37
N SER A 44 -2.35 -0.03 -0.16
CA SER A 44 -2.67 0.99 -1.14
C SER A 44 -1.87 0.81 -2.45
N SER A 45 -0.56 0.52 -2.37
CA SER A 45 0.28 0.20 -3.54
C SER A 45 -0.12 -1.10 -4.23
N ARG A 46 -0.38 -2.18 -3.48
CA ARG A 46 -0.85 -3.46 -4.05
C ARG A 46 -2.18 -3.33 -4.76
N VAL A 47 -3.12 -2.59 -4.17
CA VAL A 47 -4.43 -2.28 -4.76
C VAL A 47 -4.26 -1.43 -6.01
N GLY A 48 -3.43 -0.39 -5.98
CA GLY A 48 -3.11 0.45 -7.14
C GLY A 48 -2.53 -0.37 -8.31
N ARG A 49 -1.59 -1.27 -8.05
CA ARG A 49 -1.07 -2.18 -9.09
C ARG A 49 -2.13 -3.11 -9.64
N ALA A 50 -3.00 -3.65 -8.79
CA ALA A 50 -4.07 -4.53 -9.22
C ALA A 50 -5.09 -3.79 -10.09
N ALA A 51 -5.43 -2.55 -9.74
CA ALA A 51 -6.29 -1.67 -10.51
C ALA A 51 -5.67 -1.31 -11.87
N ILE A 52 -4.38 -0.95 -11.91
CA ILE A 52 -3.64 -0.68 -13.17
C ILE A 52 -3.65 -1.92 -14.09
N LYS A 53 -3.54 -3.12 -13.52
CA LYS A 53 -3.63 -4.39 -14.26
C LYS A 53 -5.07 -4.76 -14.65
N GLY A 54 -6.08 -3.98 -14.27
CA GLY A 54 -7.48 -4.20 -14.60
C GLY A 54 -8.18 -5.26 -13.76
N HIS A 55 -7.62 -5.67 -12.62
CA HIS A 55 -8.31 -6.61 -11.73
C HIS A 55 -9.54 -5.95 -11.10
N ARG A 56 -10.71 -6.58 -11.27
CA ARG A 56 -11.99 -6.08 -10.74
C ARG A 56 -11.95 -5.81 -9.24
N TRP A 57 -11.32 -6.68 -8.46
CA TRP A 57 -11.16 -6.49 -7.02
C TRP A 57 -10.28 -5.28 -6.69
N GLY A 58 -9.26 -5.03 -7.51
CA GLY A 58 -8.35 -3.88 -7.37
C GLY A 58 -9.09 -2.57 -7.62
N LEU A 59 -9.90 -2.50 -8.68
CA LEU A 59 -10.71 -1.32 -9.00
C LEU A 59 -11.74 -0.99 -7.89
N VAL A 60 -12.38 -2.01 -7.32
CA VAL A 60 -13.35 -1.82 -6.23
C VAL A 60 -12.66 -1.34 -4.95
N LEU A 61 -11.57 -1.98 -4.55
CA LEU A 61 -10.83 -1.59 -3.34
C LEU A 61 -10.16 -0.22 -3.50
N GLU A 62 -9.66 0.10 -4.69
CA GLU A 62 -9.09 1.40 -5.02
C GLU A 62 -10.11 2.51 -4.76
N ALA A 63 -11.34 2.38 -5.27
CA ALA A 63 -12.38 3.38 -5.07
C ALA A 63 -12.72 3.60 -3.59
N ILE A 64 -12.67 2.54 -2.77
CA ILE A 64 -12.93 2.62 -1.32
C ILE A 64 -11.77 3.33 -0.61
N ILE A 65 -10.54 2.93 -0.90
CA ILE A 65 -9.34 3.48 -0.26
C ILE A 65 -9.14 4.94 -0.67
N ASP A 66 -9.24 5.26 -1.95
CA ASP A 66 -9.13 6.63 -2.45
C ASP A 66 -10.17 7.54 -1.81
N ARG A 67 -11.42 7.09 -1.65
CA ARG A 67 -12.47 7.88 -0.98
C ARG A 67 -12.14 8.16 0.49
N LEU A 68 -11.61 7.17 1.21
CA LEU A 68 -11.17 7.35 2.60
C LEU A 68 -10.03 8.37 2.68
N PHE A 69 -9.02 8.26 1.82
CA PHE A 69 -7.88 9.18 1.81
C PHE A 69 -8.27 10.60 1.38
N ILE A 70 -9.20 10.76 0.43
CA ILE A 70 -9.77 12.07 0.07
C ILE A 70 -10.47 12.71 1.26
N LEU A 71 -11.27 11.95 2.03
CA LEU A 71 -11.92 12.45 3.26
C LEU A 71 -10.90 12.88 4.32
N LEU A 72 -9.71 12.27 4.33
CA LEU A 72 -8.58 12.61 5.19
C LEU A 72 -7.68 13.72 4.62
N GLY A 73 -8.06 14.34 3.48
CA GLY A 73 -7.36 15.48 2.87
C GLY A 73 -6.26 15.12 1.88
N ALA A 74 -6.15 13.87 1.45
CA ALA A 74 -5.24 13.48 0.38
C ALA A 74 -5.78 13.89 -1.00
N SER A 75 -4.88 14.07 -1.97
CA SER A 75 -5.28 14.28 -3.37
C SER A 75 -5.86 12.99 -4.00
N PRO A 76 -6.64 13.11 -5.10
CA PRO A 76 -7.22 11.96 -5.81
C PRO A 76 -6.19 10.91 -6.26
N ASP A 77 -6.66 9.71 -6.62
CA ASP A 77 -5.83 8.60 -7.11
C ASP A 77 -4.68 8.23 -6.15
N HIS A 78 -4.98 8.12 -4.86
CA HIS A 78 -3.99 7.83 -3.84
C HIS A 78 -3.30 6.48 -4.09
N CYS A 79 -4.08 5.44 -4.41
CA CYS A 79 -3.55 4.10 -4.69
C CYS A 79 -2.63 4.06 -5.91
N ARG A 80 -2.98 4.72 -7.02
CA ARG A 80 -2.16 4.70 -8.25
C ARG A 80 -0.88 5.52 -8.14
N ARG A 81 -0.97 6.70 -7.52
CA ARG A 81 0.18 7.61 -7.39
C ARG A 81 1.25 7.08 -6.45
N ASN A 82 0.87 6.26 -5.48
CA ASN A 82 1.77 5.68 -4.49
C ASN A 82 2.09 4.20 -4.76
N VAL A 83 1.90 3.73 -5.99
CA VAL A 83 2.41 2.41 -6.38
C VAL A 83 3.92 2.41 -6.18
N GLU A 84 4.39 1.56 -5.27
CA GLU A 84 5.81 1.40 -5.01
C GLU A 84 6.45 0.67 -6.20
N THR A 85 7.30 1.38 -6.92
CA THR A 85 8.02 0.90 -8.12
C THR A 85 9.38 0.27 -7.77
N ALA A 86 9.80 0.32 -6.51
CA ALA A 86 11.03 -0.32 -6.04
C ALA A 86 10.97 -1.86 -6.08
N PHE A 87 9.80 -2.46 -6.29
CA PHE A 87 9.57 -3.91 -6.31
C PHE A 87 9.96 -4.61 -7.61
N LEU A 88 11.09 -4.21 -8.20
CA LEU A 88 11.81 -5.02 -9.19
C LEU A 88 13.13 -5.53 -8.58
N GLY A 89 13.03 -6.46 -7.64
CA GLY A 89 14.06 -7.46 -7.36
C GLY A 89 15.39 -6.98 -6.75
N ARG A 90 15.43 -5.86 -6.03
CA ARG A 90 16.61 -5.48 -5.25
C ARG A 90 16.25 -5.36 -3.78
N ALA A 91 16.95 -6.15 -2.95
CA ALA A 91 16.95 -5.95 -1.51
C ALA A 91 17.35 -4.50 -1.18
N PRO A 92 16.83 -3.88 -0.11
CA PRO A 92 17.28 -2.57 0.33
C PRO A 92 18.80 -2.62 0.53
N LYS A 93 19.54 -1.74 -0.16
CA LYS A 93 20.97 -1.56 0.09
C LYS A 93 21.14 -0.85 1.45
N PRO A 94 22.22 -1.17 2.19
CA PRO A 94 22.55 -0.52 3.46
C PRO A 94 22.75 0.98 3.30
#